data_AF-A0A955J989-F1
#
_entry.id   AF-A0A955J989-F1
#
_cell.length_a   1.000
_cell.length_b   1.000
_cell.length_c   1.000
_cell.angle_alpha   90.00
_cell.angle_beta   90.00
_cell.angle_gamma   90.00
#
_symmetry.space_group_name_H-M   'P 1'
#
loop_
_entity.id
_entity.type
_entity.pdbx_description
1 polymer ?
#
loop_
_entity_poly.entity_id
_entity_poly.type
_entity_poly.pdbx_seq_one_letter_code
_entity_poly.pdbx_strand_id
1 'polypeptide(L)'
;MGRDQTYVGPGMELPEHRGPAYEALWNRYVPDVGQADTVQGELIRAASRVRDEYLGNGCMNWDRSFARFCKYVRTQLEDGTLPPGAAEFSRRTMQRMLAVGRWYRLRDGGGAVGAFLVERLVPGPPDLPAQQLDDIESLIELWCDAHPDPIPRAHDRRQTR
;
A
#
# COMPACT_ATOMS: atom_id res chain seq x y z
N MET A 1 -15.97 20.64 -1.57
CA MET A 1 -14.56 20.66 -1.99
C MET A 1 -14.35 19.38 -2.76
N GLY A 2 -14.29 19.48 -4.09
CA GLY A 2 -14.21 18.32 -4.97
C GLY A 2 -12.90 17.56 -4.75
N ARG A 3 -12.96 16.23 -4.78
CA ARG A 3 -11.77 15.38 -4.86
C ARG A 3 -10.91 15.90 -6.02
N ASP A 4 -9.75 16.43 -5.69
CA ASP A 4 -8.75 16.76 -6.72
C ASP A 4 -8.36 15.41 -7.33
N GLN A 5 -8.83 15.17 -8.55
CA GLN A 5 -8.73 13.88 -9.22
C GLN A 5 -7.26 13.51 -9.35
N THR A 6 -6.80 12.62 -8.49
CA THR A 6 -5.58 11.87 -8.68
C THR A 6 -5.69 11.15 -10.02
N TYR A 7 -4.89 11.62 -10.98
CA TYR A 7 -5.01 11.25 -12.38
C TYR A 7 -4.60 9.78 -12.58
N VAL A 8 -5.56 8.86 -12.51
CA VAL A 8 -5.37 7.43 -12.84
C VAL A 8 -5.46 7.18 -14.37
N GLY A 9 -5.70 8.25 -15.14
CA GLY A 9 -5.89 8.24 -16.60
C GLY A 9 -7.27 8.82 -16.97
N PRO A 10 -7.48 9.26 -18.23
CA PRO A 10 -8.74 9.85 -18.63
C PRO A 10 -9.90 8.83 -18.55
N GLY A 11 -10.96 9.18 -17.81
CA GLY A 11 -12.24 8.45 -17.77
C GLY A 11 -12.33 7.28 -16.79
N MET A 12 -11.33 7.07 -15.92
CA MET A 12 -11.43 6.04 -14.87
C MET A 12 -12.07 6.61 -13.59
N GLU A 13 -13.28 6.17 -13.29
CA GLU A 13 -13.90 6.38 -11.99
C GLU A 13 -13.47 5.27 -11.04
N LEU A 14 -12.80 5.65 -9.94
CA LEU A 14 -12.48 4.72 -8.86
C LEU A 14 -13.68 4.55 -7.93
N PRO A 15 -13.86 3.34 -7.34
CA PRO A 15 -14.80 3.16 -6.25
C PRO A 15 -14.55 4.13 -5.10
N GLU A 16 -15.61 4.42 -4.34
CA GLU A 16 -15.50 5.19 -3.11
C GLU A 16 -14.50 4.52 -2.16
N HIS A 17 -13.54 5.31 -1.67
CA HIS A 17 -12.54 4.82 -0.74
C HIS A 17 -13.20 4.24 0.50
N ARG A 18 -12.88 2.97 0.82
CA ARG A 18 -13.48 2.21 1.93
C ARG A 18 -15.01 2.29 1.99
N GLY A 19 -15.66 2.28 0.82
CA GLY A 19 -17.11 2.18 0.73
C GLY A 19 -17.64 0.79 1.15
N PRO A 20 -18.97 0.57 1.08
CA PRO A 20 -19.59 -0.70 1.49
C PRO A 20 -19.03 -1.95 0.79
N ALA A 21 -18.59 -1.82 -0.47
CA ALA A 21 -17.99 -2.92 -1.23
C ALA A 21 -16.63 -3.33 -0.64
N TYR A 22 -15.74 -2.36 -0.40
CA TYR A 22 -14.47 -2.60 0.29
C TYR A 22 -14.67 -3.24 1.68
N GLU A 23 -15.61 -2.73 2.48
CA GLU A 23 -15.93 -3.30 3.79
C GLU A 23 -16.44 -4.75 3.68
N ALA A 24 -17.23 -5.07 2.65
CA ALA A 24 -17.65 -6.45 2.40
C ALA A 24 -16.46 -7.35 2.03
N LEU A 25 -15.50 -6.87 1.23
CA LEU A 25 -14.27 -7.59 0.92
C LEU A 25 -13.40 -7.81 2.16
N TRP A 26 -13.27 -6.79 3.01
CA TRP A 26 -12.55 -6.89 4.28
C TRP A 26 -13.15 -8.00 5.14
N ASN A 27 -14.45 -7.91 5.45
CA ASN A 27 -15.14 -8.87 6.29
C ASN A 27 -15.12 -10.30 5.72
N ARG A 28 -15.05 -10.42 4.39
CA ARG A 28 -15.01 -11.73 3.71
C ARG A 28 -13.63 -12.39 3.74
N TYR A 29 -12.56 -11.62 3.59
CA TYR A 29 -11.23 -12.18 3.31
C TYR A 29 -10.16 -11.91 4.37
N VAL A 30 -10.36 -10.91 5.23
CA VAL A 30 -9.37 -10.47 6.21
C VAL A 30 -9.74 -11.03 7.58
N PRO A 31 -9.07 -12.09 8.10
CA PRO A 31 -9.36 -12.59 9.44
C PRO A 31 -9.00 -11.57 10.53
N ASP A 32 -9.69 -11.63 11.66
CA ASP A 32 -9.39 -10.78 12.82
C ASP A 32 -7.97 -10.97 13.34
N VAL A 33 -7.46 -12.21 13.26
CA VAL A 33 -6.13 -12.59 13.74
C VAL A 33 -5.40 -13.42 12.69
N GLY A 34 -4.11 -13.18 12.56
CA GLY A 34 -3.23 -13.96 11.71
C GLY A 34 -3.24 -13.53 10.24
N GLN A 35 -2.75 -14.43 9.39
CA GLN A 35 -2.62 -14.23 7.96
C GLN A 35 -3.94 -14.57 7.26
N ALA A 36 -4.26 -13.87 6.17
CA ALA A 36 -5.36 -14.29 5.32
C ALA A 36 -4.99 -15.56 4.54
N ASP A 37 -5.96 -16.43 4.34
CA ASP A 37 -5.82 -17.63 3.50
C ASP A 37 -5.84 -17.31 2.00
N THR A 38 -6.27 -16.10 1.65
CA THR A 38 -6.40 -15.65 0.25
C THR A 38 -5.44 -14.51 -0.07
N VAL A 39 -5.09 -14.40 -1.36
CA VAL A 39 -4.34 -13.25 -1.89
C VAL A 39 -5.14 -11.96 -1.70
N GLN A 40 -6.45 -11.99 -1.95
CA GLN A 40 -7.35 -10.85 -1.73
C GLN A 40 -7.22 -10.31 -0.30
N GLY A 41 -7.38 -11.17 0.71
CA GLY A 41 -7.36 -10.73 2.11
C GLY A 41 -5.99 -10.21 2.55
N GLU A 42 -4.90 -10.83 2.09
CA GLU A 42 -3.56 -10.36 2.44
C GLU A 42 -3.21 -9.06 1.71
N LEU A 43 -3.70 -8.86 0.49
CA LEU A 43 -3.53 -7.63 -0.27
C LEU A 43 -4.21 -6.45 0.41
N ILE A 44 -5.49 -6.63 0.80
CA ILE A 44 -6.26 -5.66 1.58
C ILE A 44 -5.51 -5.31 2.88
N ARG A 45 -5.12 -6.32 3.67
CA ARG A 45 -4.38 -6.11 4.92
C ARG A 45 -3.05 -5.38 4.71
N ALA A 46 -2.29 -5.75 3.68
CA ALA A 46 -1.00 -5.14 3.39
C ALA A 46 -1.14 -3.65 3.05
N ALA A 47 -2.12 -3.29 2.21
CA ALA A 47 -2.37 -1.91 1.83
C ALA A 47 -2.82 -1.05 3.01
N SER A 48 -3.76 -1.55 3.82
CA SER A 48 -4.24 -0.81 4.99
C SER A 48 -3.13 -0.61 6.02
N ARG A 49 -2.27 -1.61 6.25
CA ARG A 49 -1.10 -1.42 7.12
C ARG A 49 -0.15 -0.36 6.58
N VAL A 50 0.15 -0.37 5.28
CA VAL A 50 1.02 0.65 4.66
C VAL A 50 0.42 2.05 4.84
N ARG A 51 -0.89 2.18 4.63
CA ARG A 51 -1.62 3.44 4.81
C ARG A 51 -1.60 3.93 6.26
N ASP A 52 -1.98 3.08 7.20
CA ASP A 52 -2.10 3.44 8.62
C ASP A 52 -0.73 3.75 9.23
N GLU A 53 0.33 3.08 8.80
CA GLU A 53 1.69 3.40 9.23
C GLU A 53 2.16 4.76 8.72
N TYR A 54 1.84 5.10 7.48
CA TYR A 54 2.19 6.40 6.90
C TYR A 54 1.42 7.54 7.55
N LEU A 55 0.10 7.40 7.65
CA LEU A 55 -0.80 8.47 8.08
C LEU A 55 -0.92 8.57 9.62
N GLY A 56 -0.79 7.45 10.32
CA GLY A 56 -0.96 7.40 11.78
C GLY A 56 0.36 7.45 12.55
N ASN A 57 1.36 6.68 12.11
CA ASN A 57 2.61 6.50 12.87
C ASN A 57 3.79 7.32 12.32
N GLY A 58 3.60 8.06 11.23
CA GLY A 58 4.66 8.86 10.61
C GLY A 58 5.87 8.02 10.17
N CYS A 59 5.63 6.76 9.78
CA CYS A 59 6.67 5.78 9.41
C CYS A 59 7.63 5.37 10.54
N MET A 60 7.26 5.55 11.81
CA MET A 60 8.13 5.20 12.95
C MET A 60 8.48 3.70 13.02
N ASN A 61 7.57 2.81 12.59
CA ASN A 61 7.79 1.37 12.59
C ASN A 61 8.33 0.85 11.23
N TRP A 62 8.83 1.74 10.37
CA TRP A 62 9.24 1.38 9.02
C TRP A 62 10.46 0.44 9.01
N ASP A 63 10.21 -0.86 8.88
CA ASP A 63 11.22 -1.91 8.87
C ASP A 63 11.28 -2.66 7.52
N ARG A 64 11.91 -3.85 7.51
CA ARG A 64 11.94 -4.73 6.33
C ARG A 64 10.56 -5.26 5.95
N SER A 65 9.64 -5.37 6.90
CA SER A 65 8.28 -5.90 6.72
C SER A 65 7.41 -4.91 5.95
N PHE A 66 7.51 -3.61 6.22
CA PHE A 66 6.79 -2.58 5.45
C PHE A 66 7.22 -2.48 3.99
N ALA A 67 8.53 -2.58 3.73
CA ALA A 67 9.02 -2.64 2.36
C ALA A 67 8.53 -3.90 1.61
N ARG A 68 8.26 -5.01 2.32
CA ARG A 68 7.63 -6.21 1.72
C ARG A 68 6.17 -5.95 1.39
N PHE A 69 5.40 -5.29 2.27
CA PHE A 69 4.01 -4.95 1.98
C PHE A 69 3.88 -4.06 0.74
N CYS A 70 4.66 -3.00 0.62
CA CYS A 70 4.63 -2.15 -0.58
C CYS A 70 4.95 -2.92 -1.86
N LYS A 71 5.94 -3.82 -1.80
CA LYS A 71 6.30 -4.67 -2.95
C LYS A 71 5.18 -5.66 -3.27
N TYR A 72 4.54 -6.24 -2.25
CA TYR A 72 3.45 -7.18 -2.41
C TYR A 72 2.24 -6.52 -3.06
N VAL A 73 1.79 -5.36 -2.55
CA VAL A 73 0.71 -4.56 -3.12
C VAL A 73 0.99 -4.26 -4.59
N ARG A 74 2.19 -3.75 -4.87
CA ARG A 74 2.63 -3.47 -6.23
C ARG A 74 2.57 -4.71 -7.13
N THR A 75 3.08 -5.85 -6.66
CA THR A 75 3.12 -7.08 -7.44
C THR A 75 1.72 -7.57 -7.80
N GLN A 76 0.76 -7.53 -6.87
CA GLN A 76 -0.61 -7.98 -7.18
C GLN A 76 -1.28 -7.02 -8.18
N LEU A 77 -1.23 -5.71 -7.92
CA LEU A 77 -1.88 -4.71 -8.78
C LEU A 77 -1.22 -4.53 -10.16
N GLU A 78 -0.07 -5.16 -10.42
CA GLU A 78 0.64 -5.15 -11.70
C GLU A 78 0.58 -6.50 -12.45
N ASP A 79 -0.34 -7.39 -12.08
CA ASP A 79 -0.50 -8.70 -12.72
C ASP A 79 -1.11 -8.67 -14.14
N GLY A 80 -1.56 -7.49 -14.59
CA GLY A 80 -2.15 -7.27 -15.93
C GLY A 80 -3.68 -7.28 -15.97
N THR A 81 -4.36 -7.45 -14.84
CA THR A 81 -5.84 -7.40 -14.77
C THR A 81 -6.40 -6.00 -14.64
N LEU A 82 -5.65 -5.08 -14.03
CA LEU A 82 -6.00 -3.67 -13.97
C LEU A 82 -5.69 -2.95 -15.29
N PRO A 83 -6.44 -1.89 -15.65
CA PRO A 83 -6.10 -1.09 -16.81
C PRO A 83 -4.69 -0.48 -16.68
N PRO A 84 -3.97 -0.25 -17.79
CA PRO A 84 -2.56 0.16 -17.74
C PRO A 84 -2.28 1.41 -16.89
N GLY A 85 -3.16 2.41 -16.93
CA GLY A 85 -3.05 3.63 -16.11
C GLY A 85 -3.16 3.36 -14.60
N ALA A 86 -4.05 2.46 -14.19
CA ALA A 86 -4.20 2.03 -12.80
C ALA A 86 -2.97 1.25 -12.31
N ALA A 87 -2.48 0.30 -13.12
CA ALA A 87 -1.26 -0.44 -12.79
C ALA A 87 -0.04 0.49 -12.70
N GLU A 88 0.08 1.47 -13.60
CA GLU A 88 1.14 2.48 -13.56
C GLU A 88 1.03 3.41 -12.33
N PHE A 89 -0.19 3.84 -12.00
CA PHE A 89 -0.45 4.62 -10.79
C PHE A 89 -0.01 3.84 -9.55
N SER A 90 -0.44 2.58 -9.43
CA SER A 90 -0.03 1.69 -8.33
C SER A 90 1.48 1.58 -8.22
N ARG A 91 2.16 1.33 -9.35
CA ARG A 91 3.62 1.27 -9.45
C ARG A 91 4.28 2.52 -8.89
N ARG A 92 3.86 3.69 -9.36
CA ARG A 92 4.45 4.99 -8.99
C ARG A 92 4.21 5.30 -7.52
N THR A 93 2.99 5.10 -7.03
CA THR A 93 2.61 5.34 -5.63
C THR A 93 3.41 4.43 -4.69
N MET A 94 3.49 3.12 -4.97
CA MET A 94 4.29 2.19 -4.15
C MET A 94 5.80 2.47 -4.23
N GLN A 95 6.31 2.96 -5.37
CA GLN A 95 7.71 3.38 -5.49
C GLN A 95 8.02 4.62 -4.65
N ARG A 96 7.13 5.62 -4.64
CA ARG A 96 7.23 6.80 -3.76
C ARG A 96 7.21 6.39 -2.31
N MET A 97 6.28 5.51 -1.94
CA MET A 97 6.16 5.00 -0.58
C MET A 97 7.42 4.25 -0.11
N LEU A 98 8.01 3.42 -0.98
CA LEU A 98 9.31 2.80 -0.72
C LEU A 98 10.45 3.84 -0.57
N ALA A 99 10.38 4.98 -1.26
CA ALA A 99 11.37 6.06 -1.15
C ALA A 99 11.22 6.85 0.15
N VAL A 100 9.98 7.16 0.58
CA VAL A 100 9.67 7.70 1.92
C VAL A 100 10.33 6.84 2.99
N GLY A 101 10.06 5.54 2.95
CA GLY A 101 10.62 4.59 3.90
C GLY A 101 12.15 4.52 3.92
N ARG A 102 12.79 4.60 2.74
CA ARG A 102 14.26 4.67 2.65
C ARG A 102 14.81 5.93 3.30
N TRP A 103 14.12 7.06 3.16
CA TRP A 103 14.53 8.33 3.76
C TRP A 103 14.49 8.26 5.29
N TYR A 104 13.37 7.83 5.88
CA TYR A 104 13.25 7.69 7.34
C TYR A 104 14.26 6.69 7.91
N ARG A 105 14.46 5.56 7.22
CA ARG A 105 15.47 4.58 7.63
C ARG A 105 16.89 5.15 7.61
N LEU A 106 17.22 5.96 6.61
CA LEU A 106 18.52 6.63 6.53
C LEU A 106 18.70 7.61 7.69
N ARG A 107 17.67 8.40 7.99
CA ARG A 107 17.66 9.36 9.11
C ARG A 107 17.85 8.66 10.46
N ASP A 108 17.07 7.62 10.72
CA ASP A 108 17.00 6.98 12.04
C ASP A 108 18.14 5.97 12.28
N GLY A 109 18.77 5.47 11.21
CA GLY A 109 19.84 4.47 11.29
C GLY A 109 21.19 4.98 11.81
N GLY A 110 21.43 6.30 11.80
CA GLY A 110 22.72 6.90 12.16
C GLY A 110 22.79 7.50 13.56
N GLY A 111 21.78 7.27 14.41
CA GLY A 111 21.65 7.95 15.70
C GLY A 111 21.46 9.46 15.56
N ALA A 112 21.59 10.21 16.65
CA ALA A 112 21.27 11.66 16.67
C ALA A 112 22.10 12.48 15.66
N VAL A 113 23.40 12.19 15.53
CA VAL A 113 24.28 12.88 14.56
C VAL A 113 23.89 12.51 13.13
N GLY A 114 23.59 11.25 12.86
CA GLY A 114 23.12 10.81 11.54
C GLY A 114 21.81 11.46 11.14
N ALA A 115 20.83 11.51 12.05
CA ALA A 115 19.55 12.17 11.82
C ALA A 115 19.73 13.64 11.45
N PHE A 116 20.55 14.37 12.22
CA PHE A 116 20.88 15.78 11.95
C PHE A 116 21.51 15.99 10.57
N LEU A 117 22.44 15.11 10.16
CA LEU A 117 23.08 15.20 8.85
C LEU A 117 22.08 14.90 7.72
N VAL A 118 21.23 13.87 7.88
CA VAL A 118 20.26 13.49 6.85
C VAL A 118 19.23 14.59 6.62
N GLU A 119 18.66 15.14 7.69
CA GLU A 119 17.69 16.24 7.61
C GLU A 119 18.25 17.49 6.93
N ARG A 120 19.58 17.67 6.92
CA ARG A 120 20.24 18.86 6.36
C ARG A 120 20.85 18.64 4.98
N LEU A 121 21.27 17.42 4.66
CA LEU A 121 22.05 17.11 3.44
C LEU A 121 21.26 16.31 2.40
N VAL A 122 20.20 15.60 2.81
CA VAL A 122 19.40 14.77 1.92
C VAL A 122 18.08 15.50 1.69
N PRO A 123 17.63 15.68 0.42
CA PRO A 123 16.28 16.15 0.14
C PRO A 123 15.27 15.34 0.96
N GLY A 124 14.27 16.01 1.54
CA GLY A 124 13.26 15.37 2.39
C GLY A 124 12.58 14.17 1.74
N PRO A 125 11.80 13.38 2.52
CA PRO A 125 11.04 12.29 1.94
C PRO A 125 10.15 12.84 0.82
N PRO A 126 9.97 12.10 -0.29
CA PRO A 126 9.11 12.58 -1.35
C PRO A 126 7.71 12.77 -0.80
N ASP A 127 7.05 13.85 -1.22
CA ASP A 127 5.66 14.08 -0.87
C ASP A 127 4.82 12.88 -1.34
N LEU A 128 3.84 12.50 -0.54
CA LEU A 128 2.89 11.44 -0.86
C LEU A 128 1.54 11.83 -0.23
N PRO A 129 0.63 12.41 -1.00
CA PRO A 129 -0.69 12.79 -0.50
C PRO A 129 -1.47 11.58 0.00
N ALA A 130 -2.20 11.74 1.10
CA ALA A 130 -3.03 10.68 1.69
C ALA A 130 -3.99 10.06 0.66
N GLN A 131 -4.56 10.91 -0.21
CA GLN A 131 -5.45 10.48 -1.30
C GLN A 131 -4.82 9.41 -2.20
N GLN A 132 -3.50 9.46 -2.46
CA GLN A 132 -2.86 8.45 -3.29
C GLN A 132 -2.88 7.05 -2.65
N LEU A 133 -2.87 6.97 -1.32
CA LEU A 133 -3.00 5.69 -0.60
C LEU A 133 -4.46 5.25 -0.51
N ASP A 134 -5.38 6.19 -0.40
CA ASP A 134 -6.82 5.91 -0.48
C ASP A 134 -7.17 5.31 -1.86
N ASP A 135 -6.63 5.88 -2.94
CA ASP A 135 -6.85 5.38 -4.31
C ASP A 135 -6.24 3.98 -4.53
N ILE A 136 -5.14 3.64 -3.84
CA ILE A 136 -4.60 2.27 -3.85
C ILE A 136 -5.60 1.29 -3.27
N GLU A 137 -6.25 1.64 -2.16
CA GLU A 137 -7.28 0.79 -1.57
C GLU A 137 -8.50 0.66 -2.51
N SER A 138 -8.90 1.72 -3.20
CA SER A 138 -9.93 1.64 -4.26
C SER A 138 -9.50 0.78 -5.46
N LEU A 139 -8.22 0.80 -5.85
CA LEU A 139 -7.70 -0.10 -6.91
C LEU A 139 -7.71 -1.57 -6.49
N ILE A 140 -7.58 -1.87 -5.20
CA ILE A 140 -7.69 -3.25 -4.68
C ILE A 140 -9.11 -3.76 -4.83
N GLU A 141 -10.13 -2.92 -4.68
CA GLU A 141 -11.52 -3.30 -4.96
C GLU A 141 -11.67 -3.72 -6.43
N LEU A 142 -11.22 -2.88 -7.37
CA LEU A 142 -11.24 -3.23 -8.81
C LEU A 142 -10.44 -4.50 -9.13
N TRP A 143 -9.30 -4.69 -8.46
CA TRP A 143 -8.50 -5.89 -8.63
C TRP A 143 -9.23 -7.14 -8.08
N CYS A 144 -9.94 -7.02 -6.96
CA CYS A 144 -10.78 -8.11 -6.43
C CYS A 144 -11.94 -8.44 -7.36
N ASP A 145 -12.55 -7.44 -8.02
CA ASP A 145 -13.60 -7.67 -9.00
C ASP A 145 -13.09 -8.40 -10.25
N ALA A 146 -11.83 -8.15 -10.65
CA ALA A 146 -11.16 -8.90 -11.70
C ALA A 146 -10.72 -10.31 -11.26
N HIS A 147 -10.72 -10.60 -9.95
CA HIS A 147 -10.40 -11.89 -9.34
C HIS A 147 -11.52 -12.36 -8.41
N PRO A 148 -12.71 -12.66 -8.96
CA PRO A 148 -13.90 -12.95 -8.16
C PRO A 148 -13.77 -14.24 -7.35
N ASP A 149 -12.96 -15.19 -7.84
CA ASP A 149 -12.68 -16.44 -7.16
C ASP A 149 -11.53 -16.26 -6.15
N PRO A 150 -11.70 -16.74 -4.89
CA PRO A 150 -10.65 -16.67 -3.89
C PRO A 150 -9.36 -17.36 -4.36
N ILE A 151 -8.26 -16.61 -4.41
CA ILE A 151 -6.96 -17.16 -4.82
C ILE A 151 -6.25 -17.68 -3.57
N PRO A 152 -5.97 -18.98 -3.45
CA PRO A 152 -5.26 -19.52 -2.30
C PRO A 152 -3.87 -18.89 -2.17
N ARG A 153 -3.56 -18.38 -0.98
CA ARG A 153 -2.23 -17.88 -0.69
C ARG A 153 -1.30 -19.06 -0.39
N ALA A 154 -0.13 -19.08 -1.02
CA ALA A 154 0.93 -20.00 -0.61
C ALA A 154 1.39 -19.66 0.81
N HIS A 155 1.09 -20.53 1.78
CA HIS A 155 1.56 -20.35 3.16
C HIS A 155 3.07 -20.53 3.24
N ASP A 156 3.78 -19.49 3.69
CA ASP A 156 5.17 -19.65 4.13
C ASP A 156 5.18 -20.34 5.49
N ARG A 157 5.48 -21.64 5.50
CA ARG A 157 5.59 -22.48 6.72
C ARG A 157 6.61 -21.95 7.73
N ARG A 158 7.43 -20.95 7.38
CA ARG A 158 8.40 -20.31 8.29
C ARG A 158 7.83 -19.16 9.13
N GLN A 159 6.59 -18.75 8.88
CA GLN A 159 5.96 -17.61 9.55
C GLN A 159 4.77 -18.01 10.45
N THR A 160 4.47 -19.30 10.54
CA THR A 160 3.58 -19.89 11.55
C THR A 160 4.39 -20.22 12.80
N ARG A 161 4.83 -19.21 13.54
CA ARG A 161 5.28 -19.33 14.94
C ARG A 161 5.25 -17.97 15.61
#